data_AF-A0A069DGZ1-F1
#
_entry.id   AF-A0A069DGZ1-F1
#
_cell.length_a   1.000
_cell.length_b   1.000
_cell.length_c   1.000
_cell.angle_alpha   90.00
_cell.angle_beta   90.00
_cell.angle_gamma   90.00
#
_symmetry.space_group_name_H-M   'P 1'
#
loop_
_entity.id
_entity.type
_entity.pdbx_description
1 polymer ?
#
loop_
_entity_poly.entity_id
_entity_poly.type
_entity_poly.pdbx_seq_one_letter_code
_entity_poly.pdbx_strand_id
1 'polypeptide(L)'
;MSQHKPAEAISRFLHGIFSFYRDKGMNVQGAKGRMYEESLTKIHNMIKDDKDIPDHAQVISAQFFSRTLQARGRALTTELESAVAAGDEHLIATLRAAIGDLHKIKVGVDDFIVNYKGVYNHGSNNEG
;
A
#
# COMPACT_ATOMS: atom_id res chain seq x y z
N MET A 1 11.72 18.44 -26.08
CA MET A 1 12.21 17.48 -25.08
C MET A 1 10.98 16.79 -24.49
N SER A 2 10.83 15.47 -24.63
CA SER A 2 9.71 14.78 -23.98
C SER A 2 9.90 14.88 -22.48
N GLN A 3 8.93 15.44 -21.76
CA GLN A 3 8.87 15.30 -20.30
C GLN A 3 8.84 13.81 -20.00
N HIS A 4 9.97 13.26 -19.56
CA HIS A 4 9.99 11.92 -19.00
C HIS A 4 9.08 11.94 -17.78
N LYS A 5 8.03 11.12 -17.80
CA LYS A 5 7.11 10.93 -16.69
C LYS A 5 7.35 9.54 -16.12
N PRO A 6 8.27 9.38 -15.15
CA PRO A 6 8.61 8.08 -14.58
C PRO A 6 7.40 7.29 -14.08
N ALA A 7 6.38 7.99 -13.54
CA ALA A 7 5.13 7.37 -13.12
C ALA A 7 4.37 6.70 -14.28
N GLU A 8 4.39 7.28 -15.49
CA GLU A 8 3.78 6.66 -16.67
C GLU A 8 4.55 5.40 -17.10
N ALA A 9 5.88 5.39 -16.96
CA ALA A 9 6.68 4.20 -17.24
C ALA A 9 6.38 3.06 -16.25
N ILE A 10 6.23 3.36 -14.96
CA ILE A 10 5.79 2.38 -13.94
C ILE A 10 4.40 1.84 -14.29
N SER A 11 3.46 2.72 -14.64
CA SER A 11 2.11 2.29 -15.05
C SER A 11 2.15 1.33 -16.23
N ARG A 12 2.96 1.61 -17.27
CA ARG A 12 3.13 0.70 -18.42
C ARG A 12 3.76 -0.63 -18.01
N PHE A 13 4.74 -0.62 -17.12
CA PHE A 13 5.36 -1.83 -16.60
C PHE A 13 4.34 -2.72 -15.88
N LEU A 14 3.53 -2.16 -14.99
CA LEU A 14 2.46 -2.88 -14.29
C LEU A 14 1.44 -3.48 -15.27
N HIS A 15 0.99 -2.69 -16.25
CA HIS A 15 0.11 -3.19 -17.29
C HIS A 15 0.75 -4.31 -18.11
N GLY A 16 2.06 -4.27 -18.36
CA GLY A 16 2.80 -5.34 -19.02
C GLY A 16 2.71 -6.67 -18.28
N ILE A 17 2.90 -6.66 -16.95
CA ILE A 17 2.77 -7.87 -16.12
C ILE A 17 1.33 -8.40 -16.17
N PHE A 18 0.34 -7.50 -16.04
CA PHE A 18 -1.07 -7.87 -16.13
C PHE A 18 -1.40 -8.53 -17.48
N SER A 19 -1.03 -7.90 -18.59
CA SER A 19 -1.29 -8.41 -19.94
C SER A 19 -0.60 -9.76 -20.16
N PHE A 20 0.65 -9.91 -19.73
CA PHE A 20 1.37 -11.19 -19.81
C PHE A 20 0.59 -12.35 -19.19
N TYR A 21 0.01 -12.16 -18.01
CA TYR A 21 -0.78 -13.20 -17.35
C TYR A 21 -2.16 -13.39 -17.98
N ARG A 22 -2.79 -12.32 -18.48
CA ARG A 22 -4.05 -12.40 -19.24
C ARG A 22 -3.89 -13.19 -20.53
N ASP A 23 -2.82 -12.97 -21.26
CA ASP A 23 -2.51 -13.65 -22.52
C ASP A 23 -2.23 -15.14 -22.32
N LYS A 24 -1.80 -15.52 -21.10
CA LYS A 24 -1.67 -16.92 -20.66
C LYS A 24 -2.97 -17.56 -20.17
N GLY A 25 -4.11 -16.89 -20.32
CA GLY A 25 -5.43 -17.41 -19.98
C GLY A 25 -5.85 -17.22 -18.52
N MET A 26 -5.08 -16.48 -17.71
CA MET A 26 -5.47 -16.20 -16.33
C MET A 26 -6.66 -15.23 -16.29
N ASN A 27 -7.61 -15.45 -15.37
CA ASN A 27 -8.73 -14.53 -15.19
C ASN A 27 -8.25 -13.14 -14.71
N VAL A 28 -9.11 -12.12 -14.81
CA VAL A 28 -8.74 -10.72 -14.50
C VAL A 28 -8.27 -10.55 -13.05
N GLN A 29 -8.94 -11.22 -12.10
CA GLN A 29 -8.60 -11.13 -10.68
C GLN A 29 -7.22 -11.74 -10.39
N GLY A 30 -6.98 -12.94 -10.92
CA GLY A 30 -5.69 -13.62 -10.80
C GLY A 30 -4.56 -12.83 -11.45
N ALA A 31 -4.76 -12.32 -12.66
CA ALA A 31 -3.75 -11.53 -13.36
C ALA A 31 -3.41 -10.23 -12.61
N LYS A 32 -4.41 -9.56 -12.03
CA LYS A 32 -4.17 -8.40 -11.14
C LYS A 32 -3.41 -8.82 -9.87
N GLY A 33 -3.76 -9.97 -9.28
CA GLY A 33 -3.05 -10.52 -8.12
C GLY A 33 -1.56 -10.71 -8.41
N ARG A 34 -1.23 -11.38 -9.52
CA ARG A 34 0.17 -11.59 -9.95
C ARG A 34 0.90 -10.29 -10.26
N MET A 35 0.22 -9.34 -10.91
CA MET A 35 0.75 -8.01 -11.15
C MET A 35 1.18 -7.32 -9.85
N TYR A 36 0.32 -7.30 -8.83
CA TYR A 36 0.67 -6.72 -7.53
C TYR A 36 1.78 -7.50 -6.84
N GLU A 37 1.68 -8.83 -6.79
CA GLU A 37 2.65 -9.72 -6.13
C GLU A 37 4.07 -9.53 -6.68
N GLU A 38 4.25 -9.62 -8.00
CA GLU A 38 5.56 -9.48 -8.62
C GLU A 38 6.14 -8.07 -8.41
N SER A 39 5.30 -7.05 -8.54
CA SER A 39 5.72 -5.66 -8.40
C SER A 39 6.15 -5.35 -6.97
N LEU A 40 5.36 -5.77 -5.97
CA LEU A 40 5.68 -5.59 -4.56
C LEU A 40 6.90 -6.41 -4.16
N THR A 41 7.08 -7.61 -4.71
CA THR A 41 8.30 -8.42 -4.48
C THR A 41 9.54 -7.70 -4.98
N LYS A 42 9.47 -7.07 -6.16
CA LYS A 42 10.60 -6.29 -6.70
C LYS A 42 10.89 -5.05 -5.87
N ILE A 43 9.86 -4.31 -5.46
CA ILE A 43 9.99 -3.14 -4.58
C ILE A 43 10.60 -3.55 -3.23
N HIS A 44 10.13 -4.65 -2.63
CA HIS A 44 10.67 -5.17 -1.37
C HIS A 44 12.16 -5.50 -1.49
N ASN A 45 12.58 -6.18 -2.56
CA ASN A 45 14.00 -6.47 -2.79
C ASN A 45 14.83 -5.19 -2.93
N MET A 46 14.32 -4.17 -3.63
CA MET A 46 15.00 -2.88 -3.73
C MET A 46 15.19 -2.23 -2.35
N ILE A 47 14.15 -2.21 -1.52
CA ILE A 47 14.21 -1.66 -0.16
C ILE A 47 15.21 -2.45 0.71
N LYS A 48 15.17 -3.79 0.62
CA LYS A 48 16.04 -4.68 1.39
C LYS A 48 17.53 -4.49 1.05
N ASP A 49 17.82 -4.24 -0.22
CA ASP A 49 19.19 -4.09 -0.72
C ASP A 49 19.69 -2.62 -0.70
N ASP A 50 18.82 -1.66 -0.32
CA ASP A 50 19.14 -0.23 -0.21
C ASP A 50 20.07 0.04 1.00
N LYS A 51 21.17 0.74 0.74
CA LYS A 51 22.18 1.10 1.75
C LYS A 51 22.25 2.59 2.03
N ASP A 52 21.63 3.40 1.18
CA ASP A 52 21.76 4.86 1.22
C ASP A 52 20.70 5.46 2.13
N ILE A 53 19.47 4.94 2.07
CA ILE A 53 18.31 5.45 2.80
C ILE A 53 17.42 4.34 3.41
N PRO A 54 17.97 3.28 4.05
CA PRO A 54 17.19 2.11 4.47
C PRO A 54 16.02 2.47 5.41
N ASP A 55 16.25 3.33 6.40
CA ASP A 55 15.22 3.77 7.34
C ASP A 55 14.13 4.60 6.65
N HIS A 56 14.51 5.49 5.72
CA HIS A 56 13.56 6.30 4.97
C HIS A 56 12.74 5.44 4.01
N ALA A 57 13.36 4.46 3.35
CA ALA A 57 12.68 3.52 2.47
C ALA A 57 11.62 2.71 3.24
N GLN A 58 11.92 2.31 4.47
CA GLN A 58 10.97 1.67 5.38
C GLN A 58 9.79 2.60 5.74
N VAL A 59 10.08 3.85 6.14
CA VAL A 59 9.03 4.83 6.48
C VAL A 59 8.15 5.16 5.26
N ILE A 60 8.73 5.36 4.08
CA ILE A 60 7.99 5.64 2.84
C ILE A 60 7.06 4.47 2.50
N SER A 61 7.52 3.25 2.69
CA SER A 61 6.72 2.03 2.49
C SER A 61 5.54 1.97 3.46
N ALA A 62 5.78 2.26 4.73
CA ALA A 62 4.71 2.35 5.74
C ALA A 62 3.70 3.46 5.39
N GLN A 63 4.15 4.64 4.96
CA GLN A 63 3.27 5.73 4.52
C GLN A 63 2.42 5.32 3.32
N PHE A 64 3.00 4.62 2.34
CA PHE A 64 2.25 4.08 1.21
C PHE A 64 1.18 3.08 1.66
N PHE A 65 1.54 2.17 2.57
CA PHE A 65 0.58 1.21 3.12
C PHE A 65 -0.54 1.90 3.90
N SER A 66 -0.22 2.89 4.74
CA SER A 66 -1.20 3.70 5.47
C SER A 66 -2.20 4.40 4.54
N ARG A 67 -1.72 5.00 3.44
CA ARG A 67 -2.61 5.61 2.41
C ARG A 67 -3.52 4.57 1.75
N THR A 68 -3.02 3.37 1.49
CA THR A 68 -3.80 2.26 0.91
C THR A 68 -4.90 1.81 1.87
N LEU A 69 -4.58 1.61 3.16
CA LEU A 69 -5.55 1.27 4.20
C LEU A 69 -6.64 2.35 4.31
N GLN A 70 -6.24 3.63 4.32
CA GLN A 70 -7.18 4.74 4.40
C GLN A 70 -8.10 4.82 3.17
N ALA A 71 -7.58 4.57 1.97
CA ALA A 71 -8.37 4.56 0.75
C ALA A 71 -9.43 3.44 0.77
N ARG A 72 -9.08 2.22 1.20
CA ARG A 72 -10.06 1.14 1.34
C ARG A 72 -11.06 1.41 2.45
N GLY A 73 -10.61 1.98 3.58
CA GLY A 73 -11.48 2.39 4.69
C GLY A 73 -12.56 3.36 4.22
N ARG A 74 -12.19 4.40 3.45
CA ARG A 74 -13.17 5.34 2.87
C ARG A 74 -14.17 4.67 1.95
N ALA A 75 -13.71 3.78 1.06
CA ALA A 75 -14.60 3.04 0.17
C ALA A 75 -15.62 2.20 0.97
N LEU A 76 -15.17 1.50 2.01
CA LEU A 76 -16.06 0.73 2.89
C LEU A 76 -17.05 1.60 3.67
N THR A 77 -16.64 2.81 4.09
CA THR A 77 -17.57 3.76 4.73
C THR A 77 -18.68 4.19 3.77
N THR A 78 -18.36 4.46 2.50
CA THR A 78 -19.38 4.77 1.48
C THR A 78 -20.30 3.57 1.20
N GLU A 79 -19.74 2.35 1.16
CA GLU A 79 -20.54 1.11 1.05
C GLU A 79 -21.46 0.94 2.28
N LEU A 80 -20.98 1.29 3.49
CA LEU A 80 -21.75 1.21 4.73
C LEU A 80 -22.91 2.21 4.75
N GLU A 81 -22.69 3.45 4.32
CA GLU A 81 -23.75 4.47 4.19
C GLU A 81 -24.87 3.98 3.26
N SER A 82 -24.49 3.33 2.16
CA SER A 82 -25.45 2.74 1.21
C SER A 82 -26.22 1.57 1.83
N ALA A 83 -25.55 0.70 2.60
CA ALA A 83 -26.18 -0.41 3.29
C ALA A 83 -27.15 0.05 4.40
N VAL A 84 -26.79 1.11 5.13
CA VAL A 84 -27.66 1.76 6.14
C VAL A 84 -28.92 2.32 5.48
N ALA A 85 -28.79 3.01 4.35
CA ALA A 85 -29.95 3.53 3.61
C ALA A 85 -30.87 2.42 3.10
N ALA A 86 -30.32 1.24 2.78
CA ALA A 86 -31.06 0.07 2.33
C ALA A 86 -31.64 -0.79 3.47
N GLY A 87 -31.24 -0.57 4.73
CA GLY A 87 -31.66 -1.37 5.88
C GLY A 87 -31.10 -2.79 5.92
N ASP A 88 -29.95 -3.04 5.27
CA ASP A 88 -29.31 -4.37 5.25
C ASP A 88 -28.43 -4.57 6.50
N GLU A 89 -29.05 -4.99 7.60
CA GLU A 89 -28.39 -5.21 8.90
C GLU A 89 -27.20 -6.18 8.83
N HIS A 90 -27.26 -7.20 7.95
CA HIS A 90 -26.17 -8.17 7.83
C HIS A 90 -24.95 -7.54 7.16
N LEU A 91 -25.16 -6.79 6.09
CA LEU A 91 -24.09 -6.08 5.39
C LEU A 91 -23.52 -4.96 6.27
N ILE A 92 -24.36 -4.24 7.03
CA ILE A 92 -23.93 -3.22 8.00
C ILE A 92 -22.97 -3.82 9.04
N ALA A 93 -23.33 -4.96 9.64
CA ALA A 93 -22.49 -5.64 10.63
C ALA A 93 -21.14 -6.06 10.02
N THR A 94 -21.16 -6.63 8.82
CA THR A 94 -19.97 -7.06 8.09
C THR A 94 -19.03 -5.90 7.77
N LEU A 95 -19.57 -4.79 7.25
CA LEU A 95 -18.79 -3.61 6.87
C LEU A 95 -18.20 -2.92 8.11
N ARG A 96 -18.94 -2.82 9.21
CA ARG A 96 -18.44 -2.27 10.48
C ARG A 96 -17.26 -3.08 11.02
N ALA A 97 -17.35 -4.41 10.99
CA ALA A 97 -16.24 -5.28 11.40
C ALA A 97 -14.99 -5.04 10.53
N ALA A 98 -15.16 -5.02 9.21
CA ALA A 98 -14.05 -4.79 8.28
C ALA A 98 -13.39 -3.41 8.45
N ILE A 99 -14.19 -2.35 8.64
CA ILE A 99 -13.68 -0.99 8.92
C ILE A 99 -12.90 -0.99 10.24
N GLY A 100 -13.42 -1.64 11.28
CA GLY A 100 -12.77 -1.77 12.58
C GLY A 100 -11.41 -2.46 12.48
N ASP A 101 -11.32 -3.56 11.73
CA ASP A 101 -10.06 -4.30 11.54
C ASP A 101 -9.03 -3.51 10.74
N LEU A 102 -9.45 -2.80 9.68
CA LEU A 102 -8.54 -1.89 8.96
C LEU A 102 -8.03 -0.75 9.85
N HIS A 103 -8.91 -0.20 10.69
CA HIS A 103 -8.54 0.90 11.59
C HIS A 103 -7.46 0.48 12.59
N LYS A 104 -7.58 -0.71 13.21
CA LYS A 104 -6.58 -1.24 14.15
C LYS A 104 -5.19 -1.30 13.53
N ILE A 105 -5.10 -1.84 12.31
CA ILE A 105 -3.82 -1.94 11.59
C ILE A 105 -3.30 -0.56 11.22
N LYS A 106 -4.16 0.31 10.71
CA LYS A 106 -3.77 1.68 10.32
C LYS A 106 -3.19 2.46 11.50
N VAL A 107 -3.78 2.37 12.69
CA VAL A 107 -3.26 3.05 13.89
C VAL A 107 -1.86 2.57 14.21
N GLY A 108 -1.60 1.25 14.17
CA GLY A 108 -0.25 0.73 14.40
C GLY A 108 0.77 1.18 13.35
N VAL A 109 0.37 1.27 12.08
CA VAL A 109 1.23 1.76 11.00
C VAL A 109 1.49 3.27 11.16
N ASP A 110 0.49 4.06 11.51
CA ASP A 110 0.63 5.50 11.73
C ASP A 110 1.53 5.79 12.94
N ASP A 111 1.39 5.01 14.02
CA ASP A 111 2.26 5.09 15.20
C ASP A 111 3.71 4.81 14.84
N PHE A 112 3.96 3.75 14.07
CA PHE A 112 5.29 3.46 13.51
C PHE A 112 5.84 4.64 12.69
N ILE A 113 5.05 5.22 11.79
CA ILE A 113 5.49 6.35 10.94
C ILE A 113 5.93 7.55 11.78
N VAL A 114 5.22 7.85 12.87
CA VAL A 114 5.51 9.01 13.74
C VAL A 114 6.73 8.75 14.63
N ASN A 115 6.81 7.54 15.20
CA ASN A 115 7.73 7.23 16.28
C ASN A 115 9.04 6.61 15.81
N TYR A 116 9.07 5.96 14.65
CA TYR A 116 10.29 5.34 14.14
C TYR A 116 11.32 6.41 13.74
N LYS A 117 12.48 6.38 14.40
CA LYS A 117 13.58 7.34 14.16
C LYS A 117 14.75 6.76 13.36
N GLY A 118 14.70 5.46 13.05
CA GLY A 118 15.81 4.76 12.41
C GLY A 118 17.03 4.61 13.31
N VAL A 119 18.12 4.12 12.74
CA VAL A 119 19.42 3.96 13.42
C VAL A 119 20.37 5.12 13.17
N TYR A 120 20.10 5.96 12.17
CA TYR A 120 20.95 7.11 11.83
C TYR A 120 20.67 8.39 12.62
N ASN A 121 19.71 8.40 13.56
CA ASN A 121 19.44 9.54 14.44
C ASN A 121 20.17 9.50 15.80
N HIS A 122 21.10 8.56 16.02
CA HIS A 122 21.82 8.40 17.29
C HIS A 122 23.32 8.74 17.23
N GLY A 123 23.80 9.46 16.21
CA GLY A 123 25.24 9.59 15.93
C GLY A 123 25.79 10.98 15.67
N SER A 124 25.19 12.07 16.16
CA SER A 124 25.79 13.41 16.00
C SER A 124 25.79 14.24 17.29
N ASN A 125 25.95 13.59 18.43
CA ASN A 125 26.29 14.22 19.71
C ASN A 125 27.46 13.48 20.38
N ASN A 126 28.55 13.26 19.64
CA ASN A 126 29.87 13.10 20.24
C ASN A 126 30.95 13.24 19.16
N GLU A 127 31.96 14.03 19.50
CA GLU A 127 33.28 14.19 18.87
C GLU A 127 33.41 15.29 17.79
N GLY A 128 33.94 16.45 18.23
CA GLY A 128 34.44 17.55 17.41
C GLY A 128 34.48 18.88 18.15
#